data_AF-G8XA85-F1
#
_entry.id   AF-G8XA85-F1
#
_cell.length_a   1.000
_cell.length_b   1.000
_cell.length_c   1.000
_cell.angle_alpha   90.00
_cell.angle_beta   90.00
_cell.angle_gamma   90.00
#
_symmetry.space_group_name_H-M   'P 1'
#
loop_
_entity.id
_entity.type
_entity.pdbx_description
1 polymer ?
#
loop_
_entity_poly.entity_id
_entity_poly.type
_entity_poly.pdbx_seq_one_letter_code
_entity_poly.pdbx_strand_id
1 'polypeptide(L)'
;MKKALLILSLLLCGITTTYAQEYKYEQDYYDKDKTNIKDSYGNLVGYIKRDYYDKAKLNVYDKNGNLVKTMKDDYYDKGKTNTYDSYGNKQGSTKQDYYNKDRTNIYDSNGNITGYREQDYYDKDKINVFNSRGTKIGYYKKNYYNGNWEYFDN
;
A
#
# COMPACT_ATOMS: atom_id res chain seq x y z
N MET A 1 -16.41 10.16 -2.81
CA MET A 1 -15.60 10.70 -1.68
C MET A 1 -15.13 9.64 -0.68
N LYS A 2 -15.90 8.57 -0.38
CA LYS A 2 -15.47 7.51 0.57
C LYS A 2 -14.41 6.51 0.06
N LYS A 3 -14.23 6.38 -1.26
CA LYS A 3 -13.29 5.40 -1.86
C LYS A 3 -11.83 5.87 -1.91
N ALA A 4 -11.57 7.17 -1.75
CA ALA A 4 -10.20 7.70 -1.73
C ALA A 4 -9.46 7.34 -0.43
N LEU A 5 -10.18 7.23 0.70
CA LEU A 5 -9.61 6.75 1.97
C LEU A 5 -9.25 5.27 1.95
N LEU A 6 -9.95 4.45 1.16
CA LEU A 6 -9.74 3.00 1.08
C LEU A 6 -8.54 2.61 0.19
N ILE A 7 -7.95 3.59 -0.51
CA ILE A 7 -6.75 3.38 -1.34
C ILE A 7 -5.46 3.54 -0.54
N LEU A 8 -5.56 4.12 0.66
CA LEU A 8 -4.46 4.16 1.62
C LEU A 8 -4.18 2.76 2.21
N SER A 9 -5.18 1.88 2.23
CA SER A 9 -5.02 0.45 2.60
C SER A 9 -4.25 -0.39 1.57
N LEU A 10 -3.99 0.13 0.36
CA LEU A 10 -3.37 -0.61 -0.74
C LEU A 10 -1.85 -0.39 -0.90
N LEU A 11 -1.24 0.48 -0.12
CA LEU A 11 0.17 0.79 -0.30
C LEU A 11 1.07 -0.18 0.47
N LEU A 12 2.28 -0.40 -0.04
CA LEU A 12 3.38 -1.21 0.50
C LEU A 12 3.44 -2.69 0.11
N CYS A 13 3.44 -2.94 -1.20
CA CYS A 13 4.23 -4.05 -1.71
C CYS A 13 5.68 -3.58 -1.94
N GLY A 14 6.55 -3.88 -0.96
CA GLY A 14 7.99 -4.07 -1.11
C GLY A 14 8.75 -3.07 -1.98
N ILE A 15 9.28 -2.02 -1.35
CA ILE A 15 10.59 -1.47 -1.71
C ILE A 15 11.59 -2.04 -0.68
N THR A 16 11.67 -3.37 -0.57
CA THR A 16 12.61 -4.00 0.36
C THR A 16 13.91 -4.29 -0.39
N THR A 17 14.74 -3.27 -0.50
CA THR A 17 16.18 -3.47 -0.48
C THR A 17 16.74 -2.59 0.63
N THR A 18 16.92 -3.23 1.79
CA THR A 18 17.84 -2.87 2.89
C THR A 18 17.64 -1.54 3.61
N TYR A 19 17.60 -1.67 4.94
CA TYR A 19 17.58 -0.66 6.00
C TYR A 19 16.20 -0.19 6.46
N ALA A 20 16.03 -0.24 7.78
CA ALA A 20 14.93 0.22 8.62
C ALA A 20 14.57 1.69 8.34
N GLN A 21 13.96 1.96 7.20
CA GLN A 21 13.62 3.32 6.78
C GLN A 21 12.14 3.57 6.99
N GLU A 22 11.83 4.47 7.92
CA GLU A 22 10.49 5.02 8.08
C GLU A 22 10.11 5.76 6.79
N TYR A 23 8.92 5.47 6.27
CA TYR A 23 8.38 6.14 5.09
C TYR A 23 7.19 7.00 5.46
N LYS A 24 7.12 8.19 4.86
CA LYS A 24 6.01 9.14 4.98
C LYS A 24 5.24 9.20 3.67
N TYR A 25 3.92 9.08 3.77
CA TYR A 25 2.99 9.17 2.63
C TYR A 25 2.24 10.49 2.68
N GLU A 26 2.62 11.43 1.81
CA GLU A 26 2.09 12.79 1.81
C GLU A 26 1.29 13.05 0.53
N GLN A 27 0.05 13.49 0.65
CA GLN A 27 -0.71 13.91 -0.54
C GLN A 27 -0.02 15.12 -1.19
N ASP A 28 0.14 15.07 -2.51
CA ASP A 28 0.74 16.18 -3.27
C ASP A 28 -0.18 17.41 -3.19
N TYR A 29 0.42 18.57 -2.94
CA TYR A 29 -0.32 19.81 -2.74
C TYR A 29 -1.08 20.26 -3.99
N TYR A 30 -0.52 20.02 -5.18
CA TYR A 30 -1.10 20.45 -6.45
C TYR A 30 -1.86 19.33 -7.15
N ASP A 31 -1.49 18.07 -6.92
CA ASP A 31 -2.12 16.90 -7.54
C ASP A 31 -2.78 15.98 -6.49
N LYS A 32 -4.08 16.15 -6.28
CA LYS A 32 -4.85 15.35 -5.31
C LYS A 32 -4.89 13.85 -5.62
N ASP A 33 -4.60 13.46 -6.87
CA ASP A 33 -4.52 12.06 -7.29
C ASP A 33 -3.11 11.46 -7.07
N LYS A 34 -2.16 12.25 -6.56
CA LYS A 34 -0.78 11.87 -6.29
C LYS A 34 -0.48 11.88 -4.79
N THR A 35 0.21 10.83 -4.34
CA THR A 35 0.76 10.70 -2.98
C THR A 35 2.26 10.51 -3.10
N ASN A 36 3.04 11.46 -2.58
CA ASN A 36 4.48 11.39 -2.51
C ASN A 36 4.90 10.41 -1.40
N ILE A 37 5.93 9.61 -1.69
CA ILE A 37 6.58 8.72 -0.74
C ILE A 37 7.92 9.35 -0.39
N LYS A 38 8.12 9.67 0.88
CA LYS A 38 9.35 10.28 1.38
C LYS A 38 10.03 9.37 2.38
N ASP A 39 11.36 9.40 2.41
CA ASP A 39 12.14 8.77 3.47
C ASP A 39 12.06 9.56 4.79
N SER A 40 12.70 9.03 5.84
CA SER A 40 12.78 9.66 7.16
C SER A 40 13.43 11.05 7.16
N TYR A 41 14.31 11.33 6.19
CA TYR A 41 14.96 12.63 5.99
C TYR A 41 14.11 13.62 5.18
N GLY A 42 12.96 13.18 4.66
CA GLY A 42 12.05 13.99 3.85
C GLY A 42 12.38 14.01 2.35
N ASN A 43 13.31 13.19 1.88
CA ASN A 43 13.64 13.08 0.46
C ASN A 43 12.57 12.27 -0.28
N LEU A 44 12.20 12.71 -1.48
CA LEU A 44 11.29 11.95 -2.35
C LEU A 44 11.98 10.67 -2.84
N VAL A 45 11.39 9.51 -2.52
CA VAL A 45 11.84 8.20 -3.02
C VAL A 45 10.98 7.69 -4.17
N GLY A 46 9.74 8.19 -4.27
CA GLY A 46 8.81 7.86 -5.33
C GLY A 46 7.44 8.48 -5.08
N TYR A 47 6.46 8.12 -5.90
CA TYR A 47 5.09 8.57 -5.71
C TYR A 47 4.09 7.56 -6.26
N ILE A 48 2.90 7.58 -5.70
CA ILE A 48 1.75 6.84 -6.23
C ILE A 48 0.83 7.84 -6.90
N LYS A 49 0.34 7.51 -8.08
CA LYS A 49 -0.61 8.34 -8.80
C LYS A 49 -1.74 7.49 -9.36
N ARG A 50 -2.96 7.97 -9.20
CA ARG A 50 -4.12 7.37 -9.86
C ARG A 50 -4.02 7.53 -11.37
N ASP A 51 -4.29 6.47 -12.11
CA ASP A 51 -4.30 6.53 -13.56
C ASP A 51 -5.35 7.54 -14.03
N TYR A 52 -5.00 8.27 -15.09
CA TYR A 52 -5.84 9.35 -15.59
C TYR A 52 -7.12 8.82 -16.24
N TYR A 53 -7.01 7.72 -16.98
CA TYR A 53 -8.11 7.10 -17.72
C TYR A 53 -8.84 6.04 -16.91
N ASP A 54 -8.10 5.24 -16.13
CA ASP A 54 -8.66 4.21 -15.27
C ASP A 54 -8.55 4.59 -13.79
N LYS A 55 -9.60 5.24 -13.26
CA LYS A 55 -9.60 5.69 -11.86
C LYS A 55 -9.56 4.54 -10.83
N ALA A 56 -9.74 3.27 -11.23
CA ALA A 56 -9.54 2.11 -10.36
C ALA A 56 -8.08 1.61 -10.33
N LYS A 57 -7.23 2.13 -11.21
CA LYS A 57 -5.82 1.79 -11.33
C LYS A 57 -4.94 2.83 -10.62
N LEU A 58 -3.94 2.33 -9.92
CA LEU A 58 -2.90 3.11 -9.25
C LEU A 58 -1.54 2.71 -9.81
N ASN A 59 -0.72 3.70 -10.13
CA ASN A 59 0.63 3.52 -10.63
C ASN A 59 1.61 4.01 -9.58
N VAL A 60 2.65 3.21 -9.31
CA VAL A 60 3.75 3.57 -8.43
C VAL A 60 4.94 3.91 -9.31
N TYR A 61 5.53 5.07 -9.06
CA TYR A 61 6.67 5.58 -9.78
C TYR A 61 7.86 5.78 -8.83
N ASP A 62 9.07 5.61 -9.35
CA ASP A 62 10.27 6.03 -8.64
C ASP A 62 10.39 7.57 -8.59
N LYS A 63 11.39 8.08 -7.87
CA LYS A 63 11.65 9.53 -7.77
C LYS A 63 11.92 10.22 -9.12
N ASN A 64 12.33 9.47 -10.14
CA ASN A 64 12.63 9.98 -11.47
C ASN A 64 11.41 9.93 -12.40
N GLY A 65 10.28 9.38 -11.93
CA GLY A 65 9.04 9.25 -12.70
C GLY A 65 8.96 7.98 -13.56
N ASN A 66 9.83 7.00 -13.35
CA ASN A 66 9.70 5.71 -14.04
C ASN A 66 8.64 4.85 -13.35
N LEU A 67 7.77 4.21 -14.14
CA LEU A 67 6.79 3.26 -13.61
C LEU A 67 7.52 2.07 -12.98
N VAL A 68 7.19 1.76 -11.74
CA VAL A 68 7.75 0.62 -10.98
C VAL A 68 6.72 -0.49 -10.87
N LYS A 69 5.48 -0.15 -10.50
CA LYS A 69 4.39 -1.10 -10.30
C LYS A 69 3.05 -0.49 -10.67
N THR A 70 2.10 -1.36 -11.02
CA THR A 70 0.69 -1.03 -11.21
C THR A 70 -0.15 -1.85 -10.25
N MET A 71 -1.16 -1.25 -9.63
CA MET A 71 -2.18 -1.92 -8.82
C MET A 71 -3.55 -1.63 -9.41
N LYS A 72 -4.37 -2.68 -9.57
CA LYS A 72 -5.76 -2.54 -10.03
C LYS A 72 -6.63 -3.62 -9.43
N ASP A 73 -7.89 -3.28 -9.19
CA ASP A 73 -8.87 -4.24 -8.70
C ASP A 73 -9.06 -5.39 -9.70
N ASP A 74 -9.29 -6.58 -9.18
CA ASP A 74 -9.63 -7.74 -9.99
C ASP A 74 -11.05 -7.58 -10.54
N TYR A 75 -11.22 -7.87 -11.83
CA TYR A 75 -12.51 -7.70 -12.51
C TYR A 75 -13.54 -8.74 -12.06
N TYR A 76 -13.10 -9.94 -11.70
CA TYR A 76 -13.98 -11.07 -11.36
C TYR A 76 -14.04 -11.34 -9.85
N ASP A 77 -13.00 -10.98 -9.10
CA ASP A 77 -12.91 -11.22 -7.65
C ASP A 77 -13.02 -9.91 -6.85
N LYS A 78 -14.24 -9.60 -6.40
CA LYS A 78 -14.51 -8.37 -5.64
C LYS A 78 -13.66 -8.33 -4.36
N GLY A 79 -13.01 -7.20 -4.11
CA GLY A 79 -12.16 -7.01 -2.93
C GLY A 79 -10.75 -7.60 -3.09
N LYS A 80 -10.41 -8.13 -4.27
CA LYS A 80 -9.04 -8.46 -4.65
C LYS A 80 -8.44 -7.32 -5.48
N THR A 81 -7.19 -7.00 -5.19
CA THR A 81 -6.39 -6.06 -5.97
C THR A 81 -5.12 -6.76 -6.42
N ASN A 82 -4.85 -6.76 -7.73
CA ASN A 82 -3.68 -7.37 -8.32
C ASN A 82 -2.55 -6.33 -8.43
N THR A 83 -1.32 -6.76 -8.18
CA THR A 83 -0.11 -5.96 -8.39
C THR A 83 0.67 -6.50 -9.59
N TYR A 84 1.14 -5.59 -10.44
CA TYR A 84 1.93 -5.87 -11.63
C TYR A 84 3.22 -5.07 -11.59
N ASP A 85 4.28 -5.61 -12.19
CA ASP A 85 5.51 -4.85 -12.44
C ASP A 85 5.32 -3.83 -13.58
N SER A 86 6.38 -3.11 -13.90
CA SER A 86 6.41 -2.11 -14.98
C SER A 86 6.21 -2.69 -16.39
N TYR A 87 6.43 -4.00 -16.56
CA TYR A 87 6.23 -4.74 -17.81
C TYR A 87 4.84 -5.37 -17.90
N GLY A 88 4.02 -5.27 -16.86
CA GLY A 88 2.68 -5.83 -16.81
C GLY A 88 2.61 -7.29 -16.35
N ASN A 89 3.69 -7.88 -15.84
CA ASN A 89 3.64 -9.22 -15.25
C ASN A 89 3.06 -9.14 -13.84
N LYS A 90 2.16 -10.07 -13.50
CA LYS A 90 1.55 -10.13 -12.18
C LYS A 90 2.58 -10.58 -11.13
N GLN A 91 2.79 -9.75 -10.12
CA GLN A 91 3.73 -9.98 -9.02
C GLN A 91 3.04 -10.51 -7.75
N GLY A 92 1.73 -10.33 -7.64
CA GLY A 92 0.96 -10.80 -6.49
C GLY A 92 -0.42 -10.17 -6.42
N SER A 93 -1.07 -10.31 -5.27
CA SER A 93 -2.36 -9.67 -5.02
C SER A 93 -2.62 -9.49 -3.53
N THR A 94 -3.55 -8.59 -3.21
CA THR A 94 -4.16 -8.49 -1.88
C THR A 94 -5.63 -8.85 -1.97
N LYS A 95 -6.20 -9.45 -0.92
CA LYS A 95 -7.64 -9.74 -0.86
C LYS A 95 -8.16 -9.55 0.55
N GLN A 96 -9.28 -8.87 0.70
CA GLN A 96 -9.98 -8.78 1.98
C GLN A 96 -10.37 -10.19 2.46
N ASP A 97 -10.08 -10.50 3.71
CA ASP A 97 -10.42 -11.79 4.29
C ASP A 97 -11.94 -11.95 4.39
N TYR A 98 -12.42 -13.14 4.08
CA TYR A 98 -13.85 -13.42 4.01
C TYR A 98 -14.51 -13.42 5.40
N TYR A 99 -13.80 -13.92 6.41
CA TYR A 99 -14.31 -14.05 7.78
C TYR A 99 -13.96 -12.84 8.64
N ASN A 100 -12.86 -12.16 8.31
CA ASN A 100 -12.39 -10.99 9.03
C ASN A 100 -12.29 -9.77 8.10
N LYS A 101 -13.30 -8.91 8.13
CA LYS A 101 -13.35 -7.71 7.26
C LYS A 101 -12.25 -6.70 7.55
N ASP A 102 -11.65 -6.76 8.74
CA ASP A 102 -10.55 -5.88 9.14
C ASP A 102 -9.20 -6.40 8.66
N ARG A 103 -9.16 -7.64 8.14
CA ARG A 103 -7.96 -8.29 7.60
C ARG A 103 -7.92 -8.23 6.07
N THR A 104 -6.74 -7.95 5.54
CA THR A 104 -6.40 -8.08 4.13
C THR A 104 -5.20 -9.00 3.97
N ASN A 105 -5.41 -10.14 3.33
CA ASN A 105 -4.38 -11.14 3.04
C ASN A 105 -3.52 -10.68 1.85
N ILE A 106 -2.22 -10.97 1.91
CA ILE A 106 -1.23 -10.65 0.88
C ILE A 106 -0.76 -11.97 0.26
N TYR A 107 -0.78 -12.04 -1.06
CA TYR A 107 -0.45 -13.21 -1.85
C TYR A 107 0.72 -12.93 -2.79
N ASP A 108 1.62 -13.89 -2.94
CA ASP A 108 2.64 -13.88 -4.00
C ASP A 108 2.01 -14.12 -5.39
N SER A 109 2.84 -14.12 -6.44
CA SER A 109 2.42 -14.38 -7.82
C SER A 109 1.84 -15.78 -8.03
N ASN A 110 2.22 -16.75 -7.20
CA ASN A 110 1.75 -18.14 -7.23
C ASN A 110 0.43 -18.33 -6.45
N GLY A 111 -0.02 -17.32 -5.70
CA GLY A 111 -1.23 -17.39 -4.89
C GLY A 111 -1.01 -17.91 -3.47
N ASN A 112 0.23 -18.00 -2.98
CA ASN A 112 0.52 -18.34 -1.59
C ASN A 112 0.41 -17.11 -0.70
N ILE A 113 -0.14 -17.27 0.51
CA ILE A 113 -0.18 -16.18 1.50
C ILE A 113 1.25 -15.91 2.01
N THR A 114 1.72 -14.68 1.83
CA THR A 114 3.02 -14.22 2.32
C THR A 114 2.91 -13.37 3.60
N GLY A 115 1.70 -12.94 3.93
CA GLY A 115 1.39 -12.19 5.13
C GLY A 115 -0.01 -11.61 5.07
N TYR A 116 -0.33 -10.75 6.04
CA TYR A 116 -1.60 -10.04 6.07
C TYR A 116 -1.46 -8.72 6.81
N ARG A 117 -2.45 -7.87 6.62
CA ARG A 117 -2.63 -6.63 7.38
C ARG A 117 -3.95 -6.69 8.10
N GLU A 118 -4.01 -6.08 9.27
CA GLU A 118 -5.20 -6.09 10.08
C GLU A 118 -5.36 -4.74 10.78
N GLN A 119 -6.54 -4.13 10.67
CA GLN A 119 -6.87 -2.91 11.41
C GLN A 119 -6.71 -3.18 12.91
N ASP A 120 -6.03 -2.29 13.62
CA ASP A 120 -5.88 -2.40 15.07
C ASP A 120 -7.26 -2.26 15.74
N TYR A 121 -7.54 -3.15 16.68
CA TYR A 121 -8.85 -3.24 17.34
C TYR A 121 -9.20 -1.98 18.14
N TYR A 122 -8.20 -1.36 18.77
CA TYR A 122 -8.40 -0.18 19.63
C TYR A 122 -8.12 1.13 18.89
N ASP A 123 -7.46 1.06 17.75
CA ASP A 123 -6.92 2.22 17.04
C ASP A 123 -7.26 2.16 15.54
N LYS A 124 -8.33 2.87 15.17
CA LYS A 124 -8.80 2.97 13.78
C LYS A 124 -7.81 3.67 12.85
N ASP A 125 -6.82 4.36 13.41
CA ASP A 125 -5.76 5.03 12.67
C ASP A 125 -4.48 4.19 12.62
N LYS A 126 -4.53 2.90 12.98
CA LYS A 126 -3.39 1.99 12.98
C LYS A 126 -3.68 0.67 12.28
N ILE A 127 -2.81 0.25 11.38
CA ILE A 127 -2.92 -1.02 10.64
C ILE A 127 -1.69 -1.86 10.95
N ASN A 128 -1.88 -3.00 11.60
CA ASN A 128 -0.80 -3.92 11.93
C ASN A 128 -0.41 -4.76 10.70
N VAL A 129 0.87 -5.07 10.53
CA VAL A 129 1.40 -5.88 9.43
C VAL A 129 2.01 -7.16 10.00
N PHE A 130 1.62 -8.30 9.43
CA PHE A 130 2.05 -9.63 9.85
C PHE A 130 2.66 -10.41 8.70
N ASN A 131 3.66 -11.22 8.99
CA ASN A 131 4.18 -12.21 8.05
C ASN A 131 3.23 -13.43 7.95
N SER A 132 3.53 -14.38 7.06
CA SER A 132 2.74 -15.61 6.86
C SER A 132 2.64 -16.51 8.10
N ARG A 133 3.52 -16.34 9.09
CA ARG A 133 3.50 -17.08 10.36
C ARG A 133 2.66 -16.39 11.43
N GLY A 134 2.05 -15.24 11.12
CA GLY A 134 1.29 -14.45 12.08
C GLY A 134 2.15 -13.63 13.05
N THR A 135 3.46 -13.49 12.79
CA THR A 135 4.32 -12.59 13.56
C THR A 135 4.15 -11.17 13.05
N LYS A 136 3.89 -10.22 13.97
CA LYS A 136 3.83 -8.80 13.61
C LYS A 136 5.24 -8.30 13.25
N ILE A 137 5.37 -7.72 12.06
CA ILE A 137 6.65 -7.21 11.52
C ILE A 137 6.67 -5.68 11.36
N GLY A 138 5.60 -5.01 11.75
CA GLY A 138 5.48 -3.56 11.71
C GLY A 138 4.03 -3.09 11.76
N TYR A 139 3.82 -1.80 11.59
CA TYR A 139 2.48 -1.21 11.50
C TYR A 139 2.51 0.13 10.77
N TYR A 140 1.38 0.50 10.19
CA TYR A 140 1.10 1.86 9.76
C TYR A 140 0.36 2.60 10.85
N LYS A 141 0.68 3.86 11.07
CA LYS A 141 -0.07 4.75 11.95
C LYS A 141 -0.30 6.09 11.26
N LYS A 142 -1.52 6.60 11.37
CA LYS A 142 -1.84 7.95 10.92
C LYS A 142 -1.33 8.96 11.93
N ASN A 143 -0.51 9.88 11.46
CA ASN A 143 0.00 10.99 12.25
C ASN A 143 -1.14 11.96 12.56
N TYR A 144 -1.32 12.26 13.85
CA TYR A 144 -2.43 13.08 14.33
C TYR A 144 -2.37 14.53 13.83
N TYR A 145 -1.16 15.09 13.66
CA TYR A 145 -0.98 16.51 13.34
C TYR A 145 -1.18 16.82 11.86
N ASN A 146 -0.67 15.97 10.97
CA ASN A 146 -0.71 16.21 9.53
C ASN A 146 -1.64 15.25 8.76
N GLY A 147 -2.18 14.21 9.42
CA GLY A 147 -3.07 13.24 8.81
C GLY A 147 -2.40 12.24 7.85
N ASN A 148 -1.07 12.30 7.71
CA ASN A 148 -0.30 11.41 6.85
C ASN A 148 -0.15 10.03 7.49
N TRP A 149 0.04 9.00 6.67
CA TRP A 149 0.38 7.67 7.18
C TRP A 149 1.89 7.50 7.23
N GLU A 150 2.34 6.84 8.28
CA GLU A 150 3.74 6.56 8.57
C GLU A 150 3.88 5.05 8.82
N TYR A 151 4.95 4.44 8.32
CA TYR A 151 5.28 3.04 8.58
C TYR A 151 6.38 2.92 9.63
N PHE A 152 6.18 1.99 10.57
CA PHE A 152 7.10 1.64 11.64
C PHE A 152 7.38 0.14 11.56
N ASP A 153 8.66 -0.23 11.59
CA ASP A 153 9.08 -1.62 11.77
C ASP A 153 9.01 -2.04 13.25
N ASN A 154 9.06 -3.34 13.48
CA ASN A 154 9.08 -3.96 14.80
C ASN A 154 10.48 -4.47 15.14
#